data_AF-A0A914YK82-F1
#
_entry.id   AF-A0A914YK82-F1
#
_cell.length_a   1.000
_cell.length_b   1.000
_cell.length_c   1.000
_cell.angle_alpha   90.00
_cell.angle_beta   90.00
_cell.angle_gamma   90.00
#
_symmetry.space_group_name_H-M   'P 1'
#
loop_
_entity.id
_entity.type
_entity.pdbx_description
1 polymer ?
#
loop_
_entity_poly.entity_id
_entity_poly.type
_entity_poly.pdbx_seq_one_letter_code
_entity_poly.pdbx_strand_id
1 'polypeptide(L)'
;MKSNGAWIKTVAVTASKGLIFDQDIDNDFEREALFYKQAQDGARQAIANLKQLNIPFARPADYFAEMVKSDSHMHRVRNVLLNKQKEKGRRDTVRRLRTEKKFATKVQKETESQQRE
;
A
#
# COMPACT_ATOMS: atom_id res chain seq x y z
N MET A 1 -25.16 26.85 16.15
CA MET A 1 -24.03 26.26 15.41
C MET A 1 -22.82 26.24 16.34
N LYS A 2 -22.51 25.10 16.98
CA LYS A 2 -21.34 25.03 17.88
C LYS A 2 -20.07 25.16 17.02
N SER A 3 -19.26 26.17 17.31
CA SER A 3 -18.08 26.54 16.52
C SER A 3 -17.07 25.39 16.42
N ASN A 4 -16.64 25.05 15.20
CA ASN A 4 -15.57 24.09 14.91
C ASN A 4 -14.25 24.35 15.68
N GLY A 5 -14.07 25.55 16.25
CA GLY A 5 -12.91 25.88 17.11
C GLY A 5 -12.83 25.09 18.44
N ALA A 6 -13.88 24.37 18.85
CA ALA A 6 -13.77 23.45 20.00
C ALA A 6 -13.01 22.15 19.63
N TRP A 7 -13.19 21.66 18.41
CA TRP A 7 -12.60 20.40 17.95
C TRP A 7 -11.08 20.48 17.76
N ILE A 8 -10.55 21.62 17.32
CA ILE A 8 -9.11 21.79 17.08
C ILE A 8 -8.25 21.61 18.34
N LYS A 9 -8.83 21.77 19.54
CA LYS A 9 -8.11 21.58 20.81
C LYS A 9 -7.85 20.10 21.11
N THR A 10 -8.71 19.22 20.62
CA THR A 10 -8.61 17.77 20.85
C THR A 10 -8.15 17.01 19.61
N VAL A 11 -8.45 17.50 18.41
CA VAL A 11 -8.16 16.88 17.11
C VAL A 11 -8.59 15.40 17.06
N ALA A 12 -9.59 15.05 17.85
CA ALA A 12 -10.05 13.68 18.01
C ALA A 12 -11.23 13.42 17.08
N VAL A 13 -11.16 12.33 16.31
CA VAL A 13 -12.28 11.85 15.50
C VAL A 13 -12.68 10.49 16.04
N THR A 14 -13.94 10.37 16.43
CA THR A 14 -14.54 9.10 16.86
C THR A 14 -15.21 8.45 15.67
N ALA A 15 -14.96 7.16 15.46
CA ALA A 15 -15.66 6.39 14.43
C ALA A 15 -17.17 6.37 14.74
N SER A 16 -18.00 6.61 13.72
CA SER A 16 -19.45 6.67 13.87
C SER A 16 -20.08 5.31 14.17
N LYS A 17 -19.47 4.22 13.68
CA LYS A 17 -19.87 2.84 13.93
C LYS A 17 -18.70 2.12 14.62
N GLY A 18 -19.01 1.33 15.64
CA GLY A 18 -18.02 0.43 16.25
C GLY A 18 -17.50 -0.57 15.21
N LEU A 19 -16.21 -0.90 15.29
CA LEU A 19 -15.66 -1.99 14.51
C LEU A 19 -16.26 -3.29 14.99
N ILE A 20 -17.02 -3.94 14.11
CA ILE A 20 -17.51 -5.29 14.30
C ILE A 20 -16.67 -6.17 13.40
N PHE A 21 -15.96 -7.11 14.01
CA PHE A 21 -15.15 -8.10 13.31
C PHE A 21 -15.85 -9.46 13.43
N ASP A 22 -16.63 -9.82 12.42
CA ASP A 22 -17.43 -11.07 12.40
C ASP A 22 -16.66 -12.26 11.79
N GLN A 23 -15.36 -12.10 11.54
CA GLN A 23 -14.48 -13.07 10.91
C GLN A 23 -13.62 -13.81 11.95
N ASP A 24 -12.84 -14.79 11.49
CA ASP A 24 -11.87 -15.49 12.33
C ASP A 24 -10.83 -14.52 12.89
N ILE A 25 -10.69 -14.48 14.22
CA ILE A 25 -9.79 -13.58 14.96
C ILE A 25 -8.34 -13.80 14.52
N ASP A 26 -7.96 -15.01 14.08
CA ASP A 26 -6.60 -15.29 13.63
C ASP A 26 -6.33 -14.79 12.19
N ASN A 27 -7.35 -14.32 11.47
CA ASN A 27 -7.19 -13.70 10.15
C ASN A 27 -6.69 -12.25 10.28
N ASP A 28 -5.38 -12.10 10.48
CA ASP A 28 -4.71 -10.81 10.64
C ASP A 28 -4.86 -9.90 9.42
N PHE A 29 -4.88 -10.45 8.20
CA PHE A 29 -4.98 -9.66 6.98
C PHE A 29 -6.28 -8.85 6.93
N GLU A 30 -7.40 -9.49 7.23
CA GLU A 30 -8.70 -8.81 7.23
C GLU A 30 -8.85 -7.85 8.39
N ARG A 31 -8.32 -8.21 9.56
CA ARG A 31 -8.30 -7.34 10.73
C ARG A 31 -7.50 -6.06 10.46
N GLU A 32 -6.30 -6.18 9.91
CA GLU A 32 -5.48 -5.04 9.50
C GLU A 32 -6.16 -4.18 8.43
N ALA A 33 -6.85 -4.80 7.46
CA ALA A 33 -7.61 -4.07 6.45
C ALA A 33 -8.75 -3.22 7.07
N LEU A 34 -9.41 -3.73 8.12
CA LEU A 34 -10.45 -3.00 8.84
C LEU A 34 -9.89 -1.85 9.68
N PHE A 35 -8.79 -2.07 10.40
CA PHE A 35 -8.09 -1.00 11.12
C PHE A 35 -7.63 0.10 10.17
N TYR A 36 -7.07 -0.29 9.02
CA TYR A 36 -6.66 0.66 7.98
C TYR A 36 -7.84 1.48 7.47
N LYS A 37 -9.00 0.85 7.21
CA LYS A 37 -10.20 1.56 6.74
C LYS A 37 -10.72 2.55 7.78
N GLN A 38 -10.80 2.13 9.05
CA GLN A 38 -11.19 3.05 10.12
C GLN A 38 -10.24 4.25 10.23
N ALA A 39 -8.93 4.01 10.20
CA ALA A 39 -7.94 5.08 10.25
C ALA A 39 -8.06 6.03 9.05
N GLN A 40 -8.28 5.49 7.84
CA GLN A 40 -8.48 6.29 6.64
C GLN A 40 -9.73 7.18 6.74
N ASP A 41 -10.85 6.65 7.21
CA ASP A 41 -12.10 7.41 7.34
C ASP A 41 -11.99 8.48 8.43
N GLY A 42 -11.31 8.18 9.55
CA GLY A 42 -10.98 9.16 10.58
C GLY A 42 -10.11 10.31 10.04
N ALA A 43 -9.07 9.98 9.27
CA ALA A 43 -8.21 10.98 8.63
C ALA A 43 -8.98 11.86 7.62
N ARG A 44 -9.89 11.27 6.82
CA ARG A 44 -10.74 12.04 5.90
C ARG A 44 -11.63 13.05 6.61
N GLN A 45 -12.27 12.63 7.72
CA GLN A 45 -13.10 13.51 8.54
C GLN A 45 -12.26 14.65 9.16
N ALA A 46 -11.09 14.34 9.71
CA ALA A 46 -10.18 15.35 10.25
C ALA A 46 -9.74 16.36 9.18
N ILE A 47 -9.38 15.90 7.98
CA ILE A 47 -9.02 16.78 6.86
C ILE A 47 -10.19 17.68 6.45
N ALA A 48 -11.43 17.17 6.43
CA ALA A 48 -12.60 17.98 6.14
C ALA A 48 -12.80 19.10 7.17
N ASN A 49 -12.63 18.79 8.47
CA ASN A 49 -12.71 19.78 9.55
C ASN A 49 -11.61 20.85 9.43
N LEU A 50 -10.37 20.44 9.14
CA LEU A 50 -9.24 21.37 8.94
C LEU A 50 -9.47 22.31 7.75
N LYS A 51 -10.04 21.79 6.64
CA LYS A 51 -10.43 22.60 5.48
C LYS A 51 -11.49 23.64 5.84
N GLN A 52 -12.51 23.26 6.62
CA GLN A 52 -13.54 24.22 7.08
C GLN A 52 -12.97 25.32 7.98
N LEU A 53 -11.89 25.03 8.71
CA LEU A 53 -11.18 25.98 9.56
C LEU A 53 -10.09 26.77 8.82
N ASN A 54 -9.89 26.52 7.51
CA ASN A 54 -8.79 27.07 6.71
C ASN A 54 -7.40 26.82 7.31
N ILE A 55 -7.19 25.66 7.94
CA ILE A 55 -5.90 25.26 8.52
C ILE A 55 -5.14 24.38 7.51
N PRO A 56 -3.87 24.72 7.18
CA PRO A 56 -3.05 23.87 6.33
C PRO A 56 -2.72 22.54 7.03
N PHE A 57 -2.86 21.43 6.30
CA PHE A 57 -2.65 20.08 6.86
C PHE A 57 -1.54 19.29 6.15
N ALA A 58 -1.18 19.65 4.92
CA ALA A 58 -0.13 18.97 4.17
C ALA A 58 1.25 19.49 4.62
N ARG A 59 2.19 18.58 4.84
CA ARG A 59 3.58 18.94 5.13
C ARG A 59 4.20 19.57 3.87
N PRO A 60 4.69 20.83 3.93
CA PRO A 60 5.43 21.41 2.81
C PRO A 60 6.71 20.63 2.51
N ALA A 61 7.06 20.49 1.23
CA ALA A 61 8.26 19.76 0.83
C ALA A 61 9.55 20.43 1.33
N ASP A 62 9.52 21.74 1.53
CA ASP A 62 10.65 22.58 1.96
C ASP A 62 10.72 22.77 3.49
N TYR A 63 9.90 22.04 4.26
CA TYR A 63 9.94 22.08 5.71
C TYR A 63 10.77 20.91 6.27
N PHE A 64 12.07 21.17 6.47
CA PHE A 64 13.03 20.24 7.05
C PHE A 64 13.03 20.33 8.58
N ALA A 65 12.30 19.42 9.22
CA ALA A 65 12.28 19.22 10.66
C ALA A 65 12.70 17.79 11.00
N GLU A 66 13.09 17.54 12.24
CA GLU A 66 13.41 16.20 12.71
C GLU A 66 12.18 15.27 12.55
N MET A 67 12.40 14.11 11.96
CA MET A 67 11.38 13.10 11.73
C MET A 67 11.57 11.95 12.72
N VAL A 68 10.49 11.23 13.05
CA VAL A 68 10.52 10.08 13.99
C VAL A 68 11.56 9.01 13.62
N LYS A 69 11.87 8.87 12.33
CA LYS A 69 12.89 7.94 11.82
C LYS A 69 13.98 8.73 11.10
N SER A 70 15.24 8.39 11.36
CA SER A 70 16.37 9.00 10.70
C SER A 70 16.46 8.62 9.21
N ASP A 71 17.10 9.47 8.41
CA ASP A 71 17.33 9.22 6.99
C ASP A 71 18.15 7.95 6.74
N SER A 72 19.14 7.67 7.59
CA SER A 72 19.94 6.43 7.52
C SER A 72 19.08 5.19 7.74
N HIS A 73 18.09 5.24 8.63
CA HIS A 73 17.12 4.17 8.80
C HIS A 73 16.23 4.02 7.56
N MET A 74 15.68 5.12 7.03
CA MET A 74 14.81 5.07 5.84
C MET A 74 15.55 4.66 4.57
N HIS A 75 16.84 4.96 4.45
CA HIS A 75 17.69 4.47 3.37
C HIS A 75 17.83 2.94 3.41
N ARG A 76 18.02 2.35 4.59
CA ARG A 76 18.04 0.88 4.76
C ARG A 76 16.71 0.26 4.35
N VAL A 77 15.57 0.83 4.79
CA VAL A 77 14.24 0.35 4.40
C VAL A 77 14.06 0.38 2.88
N ARG A 78 14.45 1.48 2.22
CA ARG A 78 14.40 1.61 0.77
C ARG A 78 15.23 0.53 0.07
N ASN A 79 16.44 0.26 0.55
CA ASN A 79 17.31 -0.76 -0.04
C ASN A 79 16.69 -2.17 0.06
N VAL A 80 16.04 -2.49 1.18
CA VAL A 80 15.31 -3.76 1.33
C VAL A 80 14.17 -3.87 0.32
N LEU A 81 13.40 -2.80 0.12
CA LEU A 81 12.29 -2.79 -0.83
C LEU A 81 12.78 -2.95 -2.28
N LEU A 82 13.83 -2.23 -2.66
CA LEU A 82 14.44 -2.34 -3.99
C LEU A 82 14.99 -3.75 -4.25
N ASN A 83 15.63 -4.36 -3.26
CA ASN A 83 16.13 -5.73 -3.40
C ASN A 83 14.99 -6.74 -3.56
N LYS A 84 13.90 -6.60 -2.79
CA LYS A 84 12.69 -7.44 -2.97
C LYS A 84 12.09 -7.28 -4.37
N GLN A 85 12.02 -6.05 -4.89
CA GLN A 85 11.52 -5.79 -6.24
C GLN A 85 12.41 -6.42 -7.32
N LYS A 86 13.74 -6.29 -7.20
CA LYS A 86 14.71 -6.92 -8.11
C LYS A 86 14.56 -8.44 -8.11
N GLU A 87 14.48 -9.06 -6.93
CA GLU A 87 14.30 -10.51 -6.83
C GLU A 87 12.98 -10.99 -7.42
N LYS A 88 11.89 -10.25 -7.21
CA LYS A 88 10.60 -10.55 -7.86
C LYS A 88 10.72 -10.47 -9.39
N GLY A 89 11.26 -9.37 -9.91
CA GLY A 89 11.45 -9.20 -11.36
C GLY A 89 12.34 -10.26 -11.99
N ARG A 90 13.38 -10.70 -11.27
CA ARG A 90 14.24 -11.81 -11.71
C ARG A 90 13.47 -13.13 -11.79
N ARG A 91 12.66 -13.44 -10.78
CA ARG A 91 11.82 -14.66 -10.76
C ARG A 91 10.80 -14.65 -11.90
N ASP A 92 10.14 -13.51 -12.14
CA ASP A 92 9.16 -13.36 -13.21
C ASP A 92 9.81 -13.49 -14.59
N THR A 93 10.99 -12.90 -14.79
CA THR A 93 11.78 -13.04 -16.02
C THR A 93 12.19 -14.48 -16.27
N VAL A 94 12.68 -15.18 -15.25
CA VAL A 94 13.05 -16.61 -15.36
C VAL A 94 11.82 -17.47 -15.69
N ARG A 95 10.67 -17.19 -15.08
CA ARG A 95 9.41 -17.88 -15.39
C ARG A 95 9.01 -17.66 -16.85
N ARG A 96 9.07 -16.42 -17.34
CA ARG A 96 8.79 -16.06 -18.73
C ARG A 96 9.71 -16.79 -19.73
N LEU A 97 11.02 -16.76 -19.49
CA LEU A 97 11.99 -17.45 -20.34
C LEU A 97 11.75 -18.97 -20.36
N ARG A 98 11.34 -19.56 -19.23
CA ARG A 98 10.97 -21.00 -19.18
C ARG A 98 9.72 -21.31 -19.98
N THR A 99 8.69 -20.46 -19.93
CA THR A 99 7.46 -20.66 -20.71
C THR A 99 7.72 -20.49 -22.20
N GLU A 100 8.52 -19.49 -22.60
CA GLU A 100 8.90 -19.25 -23.99
C GLU A 100 9.69 -20.43 -24.57
N LYS A 101 10.67 -20.95 -23.83
CA LYS A 101 11.42 -22.14 -24.26
C LYS A 101 10.51 -23.36 -24.44
N LYS A 102 9.59 -23.61 -23.49
CA LYS A 102 8.63 -24.73 -23.61
C LYS A 102 7.71 -24.57 -24.83
N PHE A 103 7.26 -23.36 -25.11
CA PHE A 103 6.42 -23.06 -26.27
C PHE A 103 7.19 -23.25 -27.58
N ALA A 104 8.40 -22.71 -27.68
CA ALA A 104 9.26 -22.88 -28.85
C ALA A 104 9.52 -24.36 -29.17
N THR A 105 9.81 -25.19 -28.16
CA THR A 105 9.98 -26.64 -28.35
C THR A 105 8.70 -27.34 -28.81
N LYS A 106 7.52 -26.91 -28.36
CA LYS A 106 6.24 -27.48 -28.83
C LYS A 106 5.99 -27.12 -30.29
N VAL A 107 6.11 -25.83 -30.63
CA VAL A 107 5.91 -25.34 -32.00
C VAL A 107 6.84 -26.07 -32.96
N GLN A 108 8.11 -26.24 -32.61
CA GLN A 108 9.06 -26.97 -33.45
C GLN A 108 8.62 -28.42 -33.71
N LYS A 109 8.18 -29.14 -32.67
CA LYS A 109 7.69 -30.52 -32.81
C LYS A 109 6.42 -30.61 -33.67
N GLU A 110 5.48 -29.69 -33.49
CA GLU A 110 4.24 -29.61 -34.27
C GLU A 110 4.53 -29.32 -35.76
N THR A 111 5.46 -28.41 -36.04
CA THR A 111 5.89 -28.13 -37.42
C THR A 111 6.59 -29.34 -38.05
N GLU A 112 7.44 -30.05 -37.30
CA GLU A 112 8.13 -31.26 -37.80
C GLU A 112 7.16 -32.42 -38.05
N SER A 113 6.09 -32.58 -37.25
CA SER A 113 5.08 -33.60 -37.50
C SER A 113 4.23 -33.27 -38.73
N GLN A 114 3.83 -32.00 -38.91
CA GLN A 114 3.05 -31.56 -40.07
C GLN A 114 3.79 -31.72 -41.40
N GLN A 115 5.13 -31.63 -41.40
CA GLN A 115 5.94 -31.82 -42.61
C GLN A 115 6.19 -33.29 -42.97
N ARG A 116 5.94 -34.22 -42.04
CA ARG A 116 6.13 -35.66 -42.24
C ARG A 116 4.85 -36.38 -42.70
N GLU A 117 3.70 -35.73 -42.53
CA GLU A 117 2.42 -36.10 -43.13
C GLU A 117 2.33 -35.57 -44.57
#